data_AF-A0A940KP79-F1
#
_entry.id   AF-A0A940KP79-F1
#
_cell.length_a   1.000
_cell.length_b   1.000
_cell.length_c   1.000
_cell.angle_alpha   90.00
_cell.angle_beta   90.00
_cell.angle_gamma   90.00
#
_symmetry.space_group_name_H-M   'P 1'
#
loop_
_entity.id
_entity.type
_entity.pdbx_description
1 polymer ?
#
loop_
_entity_poly.entity_id
_entity_poly.type
_entity_poly.pdbx_seq_one_letter_code
_entity_poly.pdbx_strand_id
1 'polypeptide(L)'
;GCMRMFFLTENGTEQTIQFALENWWMTDIEAFNKGKKATLSVQTIEACELLAIDRPSLEKLLTIHPDMERYFRMIYERAYSASLSRVRYIFQLSKEDFYHHFSTTYPEFVQRIPQKIMASFLGFTPEYLSGLRGKRGKGGKKG
;
A
#
# COMPACT_ATOMS: atom_id res chain seq x y z
N GLY A 1 12.56 -3.90 -1.80
CA GLY A 1 11.47 -4.08 -2.78
C GLY A 1 10.21 -3.41 -2.25
N CYS A 2 9.54 -2.58 -3.06
CA CYS A 2 8.25 -1.99 -2.70
C CYS A 2 7.30 -2.00 -3.91
N MET A 3 6.03 -2.27 -3.63
CA MET A 3 4.94 -2.28 -4.60
C MET A 3 3.80 -1.38 -4.15
N ARG A 4 3.02 -0.90 -5.12
CA ARG A 4 1.74 -0.24 -4.90
C ARG A 4 0.62 -0.99 -5.61
N MET A 5 -0.57 -0.87 -5.04
CA MET A 5 -1.83 -1.25 -5.65
C MET A 5 -2.65 0.01 -5.94
N PHE A 6 -3.20 0.10 -7.15
CA PHE A 6 -3.95 1.27 -7.60
C PHE A 6 -5.05 0.90 -8.59
N PHE A 7 -5.98 1.83 -8.82
CA PHE A 7 -6.96 1.78 -9.89
C PHE A 7 -6.95 3.10 -10.68
N LEU A 8 -7.56 3.10 -11.87
CA LEU A 8 -7.79 4.32 -12.65
C LEU A 8 -9.14 4.92 -12.26
N THR A 9 -9.15 6.19 -11.88
CA THR A 9 -10.38 6.96 -11.70
C THR A 9 -11.07 7.19 -13.04
N GLU A 10 -12.30 7.71 -13.02
CA GLU A 10 -13.06 8.09 -14.23
C GLU A 10 -12.29 9.07 -15.13
N ASN A 11 -11.45 9.92 -14.54
CA ASN A 11 -10.62 10.89 -15.25
C ASN A 11 -9.28 10.29 -15.73
N GLY A 12 -9.09 8.98 -15.62
CA GLY A 12 -7.86 8.28 -16.00
C GLY A 12 -6.68 8.52 -15.07
N THR A 13 -6.90 9.09 -13.87
CA THR A 13 -5.84 9.31 -12.89
C THR A 13 -5.64 8.07 -12.03
N GLU A 14 -4.39 7.75 -11.69
CA GLU A 14 -4.10 6.62 -10.82
C GLU A 14 -4.37 6.97 -9.35
N GLN A 15 -5.24 6.20 -8.71
CA GLN A 15 -5.52 6.28 -7.28
C GLN A 15 -4.88 5.10 -6.56
N THR A 16 -3.82 5.37 -5.79
CA THR A 16 -3.12 4.36 -4.98
C THR A 16 -3.94 4.06 -3.73
N ILE A 17 -4.11 2.78 -3.39
CA ILE A 17 -4.93 2.36 -2.24
C ILE A 17 -4.16 1.55 -1.20
N GLN A 18 -3.01 0.97 -1.59
CA GLN A 18 -2.20 0.15 -0.71
C GLN A 18 -0.75 0.09 -1.17
N PHE A 19 0.16 -0.08 -0.21
CA PHE A 19 1.55 -0.42 -0.46
C PHE A 19 1.88 -1.79 0.14
N ALA A 20 2.87 -2.46 -0.44
CA ALA A 20 3.50 -3.65 0.10
C ALA A 20 5.01 -3.41 0.13
N LEU A 21 5.61 -3.66 1.30
CA LEU A 21 7.05 -3.64 1.49
C LEU A 21 7.61 -5.05 1.33
N GLU A 22 8.87 -5.24 1.70
CA GLU A 22 9.53 -6.54 1.73
C GLU A 22 8.67 -7.57 2.49
N ASN A 23 8.58 -8.79 1.94
CA ASN A 23 7.85 -9.93 2.52
C ASN A 23 6.33 -9.75 2.63
N TRP A 24 5.76 -8.73 1.97
CA TRP A 24 4.31 -8.55 1.88
C TRP A 24 3.75 -9.12 0.59
N TRP A 25 2.59 -9.76 0.71
CA TRP A 25 1.79 -10.19 -0.42
C TRP A 25 0.89 -9.05 -0.90
N MET A 26 0.67 -8.98 -2.21
CA MET A 26 -0.20 -8.00 -2.84
C MET A 26 -0.92 -8.64 -4.02
N THR A 27 -2.24 -8.61 -4.02
CA THR A 27 -3.07 -9.14 -5.11
C THR A 27 -4.46 -8.51 -5.07
N ASP A 28 -5.14 -8.43 -6.21
CA ASP A 28 -6.59 -8.19 -6.25
C ASP A 28 -7.27 -9.47 -5.75
N ILE A 29 -7.46 -9.54 -4.42
CA ILE A 29 -7.95 -10.75 -3.73
C ILE A 29 -9.29 -11.20 -4.30
N GLU A 30 -10.18 -10.26 -4.62
CA GLU A 30 -11.50 -10.60 -5.17
C GLU A 30 -11.36 -11.23 -6.56
N ALA A 31 -10.61 -10.60 -7.46
CA ALA A 31 -10.39 -11.12 -8.80
C ALA A 31 -9.67 -12.47 -8.77
N PHE A 32 -8.63 -12.60 -7.94
CA PHE A 32 -7.86 -13.82 -7.77
C PHE A 32 -8.74 -14.98 -7.27
N ASN A 33 -9.50 -14.77 -6.20
CA ASN A 33 -10.37 -15.80 -5.61
C ASN A 33 -11.58 -16.14 -6.47
N LYS A 34 -12.05 -15.22 -7.32
CA LYS A 34 -13.19 -15.48 -8.22
C LYS A 34 -12.76 -15.92 -9.62
N GLY A 35 -11.46 -15.92 -9.93
CA GLY A 35 -10.97 -16.17 -11.29
C GLY A 35 -11.48 -15.14 -12.30
N LYS A 36 -11.67 -13.89 -11.86
CA LYS A 36 -12.19 -12.80 -12.69
C LYS A 36 -11.05 -11.88 -13.17
N LYS A 37 -11.37 -11.03 -14.14
CA LYS A 37 -10.46 -9.95 -14.55
C LYS A 37 -10.19 -9.04 -13.36
N ALA A 38 -8.92 -8.70 -13.16
CA ALA A 38 -8.49 -7.76 -12.13
C ALA A 38 -9.11 -6.38 -12.36
N THR A 39 -9.58 -5.78 -11.27
CA THR A 39 -10.05 -4.40 -11.19
C THR A 39 -8.98 -3.47 -10.62
N LEU A 40 -7.98 -4.05 -9.95
CA LEU A 40 -6.84 -3.36 -9.36
C LEU A 40 -5.55 -3.74 -10.10
N SER A 41 -4.65 -2.76 -10.23
CA SER A 41 -3.32 -2.94 -10.80
C SER A 41 -2.26 -2.96 -9.71
N VAL A 42 -1.22 -3.78 -9.91
CA VAL A 42 -0.05 -3.85 -9.03
C VAL A 42 1.17 -3.39 -9.80
N GLN A 43 1.99 -2.53 -9.19
CA GLN A 43 3.20 -2.00 -9.80
C GLN A 43 4.32 -1.91 -8.77
N THR A 44 5.53 -2.32 -9.16
CA THR A 44 6.76 -2.09 -8.40
C THR A 44 7.16 -0.61 -8.48
N ILE A 45 7.46 0.01 -7.34
CA ILE A 45 7.87 1.42 -7.28
C ILE A 45 9.40 1.59 -7.15
N GLU A 46 10.11 0.51 -6.91
CA GLU A 46 11.56 0.37 -6.89
C GLU A 46 11.92 -1.02 -7.43
N ALA A 47 13.22 -1.31 -7.60
CA ALA A 47 13.66 -2.63 -8.03
C ALA A 47 13.20 -3.71 -7.02
N CYS A 48 12.56 -4.76 -7.52
CA CYS A 48 12.01 -5.84 -6.72
C CYS A 48 12.39 -7.19 -7.30
N GLU A 49 12.70 -8.13 -6.41
CA GLU A 49 12.64 -9.55 -6.67
C GLU A 49 11.31 -10.07 -6.13
N LEU A 50 10.58 -10.83 -6.95
CA LEU A 50 9.20 -11.23 -6.65
C LEU A 50 9.06 -12.75 -6.75
N LEU A 51 8.33 -13.31 -5.79
CA LEU A 51 7.71 -14.63 -5.91
C LEU A 51 6.26 -14.44 -6.33
N ALA A 52 5.81 -15.24 -7.28
CA ALA A 52 4.44 -15.24 -7.76
C ALA A 52 3.88 -16.65 -7.71
N ILE A 53 2.59 -16.76 -7.36
CA ILE A 53 1.85 -18.02 -7.37
C ILE A 53 0.49 -17.76 -8.00
N ASP A 54 0.10 -18.60 -8.95
CA ASP A 54 -1.24 -18.56 -9.50
C ASP A 54 -2.23 -19.31 -8.58
N ARG A 55 -3.53 -19.12 -8.84
CA ARG A 55 -4.56 -19.75 -8.01
C ARG A 55 -4.47 -21.28 -8.02
N PRO A 56 -4.39 -21.98 -9.16
CA PRO A 56 -4.29 -23.45 -9.15
C PRO A 56 -3.09 -23.96 -8.36
N SER A 57 -1.94 -23.29 -8.46
CA SER A 57 -0.75 -23.64 -7.69
C SER A 57 -0.91 -23.37 -6.21
N LEU A 58 -1.61 -22.30 -5.82
CA LEU A 58 -1.93 -22.04 -4.42
C LEU A 58 -2.85 -23.12 -3.85
N GLU A 59 -3.94 -23.47 -4.53
CA GLU A 59 -4.85 -24.54 -4.08
C GLU A 59 -4.12 -25.88 -3.93
N LYS A 60 -3.26 -26.20 -4.90
CA LYS A 60 -2.40 -27.39 -4.85
C LYS A 60 -1.43 -27.34 -3.65
N LEU A 61 -0.80 -26.19 -3.41
CA LEU A 61 0.11 -25.99 -2.29
C LEU A 61 -0.61 -26.21 -0.96
N LEU A 62 -1.80 -25.63 -0.78
CA LEU A 62 -2.60 -25.75 0.44
C LEU A 62 -3.10 -27.19 0.64
N THR A 63 -3.38 -27.92 -0.45
CA THR A 63 -3.76 -29.33 -0.39
C THR A 63 -2.60 -30.23 0.03
N ILE A 64 -1.39 -30.00 -0.50
CA ILE A 64 -0.20 -30.82 -0.20
C ILE A 64 0.39 -30.46 1.18
N HIS A 65 0.32 -29.18 1.56
CA HIS A 65 0.86 -28.63 2.80
C HIS A 65 -0.21 -27.82 3.54
N PRO A 66 -1.14 -28.48 4.28
CA PRO A 66 -2.23 -27.79 4.98
C PRO A 66 -1.76 -26.79 6.04
N ASP A 67 -0.53 -26.92 6.55
CA ASP A 67 0.10 -25.95 7.46
C ASP A 67 0.30 -24.58 6.81
N MET A 68 0.40 -24.52 5.47
CA MET A 68 0.45 -23.26 4.72
C MET A 68 -0.85 -22.45 4.84
N GLU A 69 -1.99 -23.06 5.16
CA GLU A 69 -3.23 -22.33 5.47
C GLU A 69 -3.02 -21.37 6.65
N ARG A 70 -2.30 -21.80 7.69
CA ARG A 70 -1.97 -20.93 8.84
C ARG A 70 -1.07 -19.79 8.42
N TYR A 71 -0.08 -20.06 7.57
CA TYR A 71 0.83 -19.04 7.04
C TYR A 71 0.05 -17.96 6.26
N PHE A 72 -0.78 -18.36 5.29
CA PHE A 72 -1.56 -17.41 4.50
C PHE A 72 -2.64 -16.71 5.32
N ARG A 73 -3.28 -17.39 6.28
CA ARG A 73 -4.20 -16.76 7.23
C ARG A 73 -3.52 -15.62 7.98
N MET A 74 -2.32 -15.82 8.53
CA MET A 74 -1.57 -14.78 9.23
C MET A 74 -1.21 -13.60 8.30
N ILE A 75 -0.91 -13.86 7.03
CA ILE A 75 -0.68 -12.82 6.03
C ILE A 75 -1.94 -12.00 5.79
N TYR A 76 -3.08 -12.66 5.55
CA TYR A 76 -4.35 -11.98 5.31
C TYR A 76 -4.81 -11.20 6.54
N GLU A 77 -4.63 -11.72 7.75
CA GLU A 77 -4.93 -11.01 9.00
C GLU A 77 -4.09 -9.73 9.15
N ARG A 78 -2.80 -9.78 8.82
CA ARG A 78 -1.93 -8.59 8.83
C ARG A 78 -2.36 -7.56 7.80
N ALA A 79 -2.65 -7.99 6.56
CA ALA A 79 -3.11 -7.10 5.49
C ALA A 79 -4.48 -6.46 5.82
N TYR A 80 -5.38 -7.24 6.42
CA TYR A 80 -6.68 -6.76 6.86
C TYR A 80 -6.56 -5.78 8.03
N SER A 81 -5.74 -6.07 9.03
CA SER A 81 -5.47 -5.17 10.15
C SER A 81 -4.84 -3.83 9.71
N ALA A 82 -3.90 -3.88 8.75
CA ALA A 82 -3.34 -2.68 8.14
C ALA A 82 -4.41 -1.87 7.39
N SER A 83 -5.30 -2.55 6.66
CA SER A 83 -6.42 -1.90 5.94
C SER A 83 -7.41 -1.25 6.89
N LEU A 84 -7.81 -1.92 7.98
CA LEU A 84 -8.67 -1.35 9.02
C LEU A 84 -8.01 -0.17 9.72
N SER A 85 -6.71 -0.26 10.01
CA SER A 85 -5.97 0.86 10.59
C SER A 85 -5.97 2.08 9.66
N ARG A 86 -5.81 1.86 8.35
CA ARG A 86 -5.95 2.93 7.34
C ARG A 86 -7.35 3.55 7.36
N VAL A 87 -8.41 2.74 7.35
CA VAL A 87 -9.79 3.24 7.44
C VAL A 87 -9.98 4.09 8.68
N ARG A 88 -9.50 3.62 9.84
CA ARG A 88 -9.53 4.37 11.09
C ARG A 88 -8.82 5.73 10.97
N TYR A 89 -7.62 5.77 10.39
CA TYR A 89 -6.89 7.03 10.21
C TYR A 89 -7.63 8.01 9.30
N ILE A 90 -8.27 7.54 8.22
CA ILE A 90 -9.07 8.38 7.32
C ILE A 90 -10.23 9.08 8.05
N PHE A 91 -10.85 8.42 9.03
CA PHE A 91 -11.95 9.00 9.80
C PHE A 91 -11.49 9.85 10.99
N GLN A 92 -10.30 9.59 11.54
CA GLN A 92 -9.81 10.26 12.76
C GLN A 92 -8.92 11.47 12.47
N LEU A 93 -8.20 11.46 11.35
CA LEU A 93 -7.17 12.44 11.05
C LEU A 93 -7.57 13.27 9.84
N SER A 94 -7.19 14.55 9.84
CA SER A 94 -7.13 15.30 8.60
C SER A 94 -6.13 14.66 7.64
N LYS A 95 -6.22 14.93 6.33
CA LYS A 95 -5.23 14.41 5.37
C LYS A 95 -3.80 14.85 5.72
N GLU A 96 -3.63 16.06 6.27
CA GLU A 96 -2.32 16.58 6.68
C GLU A 96 -1.80 15.85 7.91
N ASP A 97 -2.64 15.67 8.93
CA ASP A 97 -2.28 14.92 10.13
C ASP A 97 -1.98 13.47 9.79
N PHE A 98 -2.72 12.88 8.84
CA PHE A 98 -2.45 11.54 8.37
C PHE A 98 -1.07 11.44 7.69
N TYR A 99 -0.73 12.42 6.84
CA TYR A 99 0.60 12.52 6.24
C TYR A 99 1.70 12.67 7.30
N HIS A 100 1.49 13.54 8.29
CA HIS A 100 2.45 13.77 9.37
C HIS A 100 2.64 12.53 10.23
N HIS A 101 1.55 11.87 10.63
CA HIS A 101 1.56 10.59 11.34
C HIS A 101 2.34 9.52 10.59
N PHE A 102 2.12 9.39 9.27
CA PHE A 102 2.88 8.44 8.45
C PHE A 102 4.36 8.81 8.37
N SER A 103 4.68 10.09 8.20
CA SER A 103 6.05 10.59 8.07
C SER A 103 6.85 10.51 9.36
N THR A 104 6.19 10.48 10.52
CA THR A 104 6.84 10.27 11.83
C THR A 104 6.92 8.80 12.20
N THR A 105 5.88 8.02 11.91
CA THR A 105 5.83 6.59 12.29
C THR A 105 6.66 5.72 11.34
N TYR A 106 6.70 6.06 10.05
CA TYR A 106 7.37 5.28 9.01
C TYR A 106 8.26 6.18 8.13
N PRO A 107 9.29 6.85 8.70
CA PRO A 107 10.09 7.83 7.98
C PRO A 107 10.83 7.23 6.79
N GLU A 108 11.40 6.04 6.93
CA GLU A 108 12.12 5.33 5.85
C GLU A 108 11.20 4.99 4.68
N PHE A 109 9.98 4.56 4.98
CA PHE A 109 8.97 4.30 3.96
C PHE A 109 8.66 5.57 3.16
N VAL A 110 8.35 6.69 3.82
CA VAL A 110 8.01 7.94 3.14
C VAL A 110 9.16 8.46 2.25
N GLN A 111 10.41 8.20 2.61
CA GLN A 111 11.56 8.59 1.79
C GLN A 111 11.68 7.76 0.50
N ARG A 112 11.25 6.49 0.52
CA ARG A 112 11.31 5.58 -0.63
C ARG A 112 10.22 5.84 -1.67
N ILE A 113 9.09 6.41 -1.28
CA ILE A 113 7.94 6.57 -2.19
C ILE A 113 8.06 7.84 -3.04
N PRO A 114 7.93 7.75 -4.38
CA PRO A 114 7.83 8.93 -5.23
C PRO A 114 6.67 9.84 -4.79
N GLN A 115 6.92 11.15 -4.76
CA GLN A 115 5.97 12.13 -4.23
C GLN A 115 4.60 12.08 -4.91
N LYS A 116 4.55 11.87 -6.23
CA LYS A 116 3.28 11.74 -6.98
C LYS A 116 2.45 10.56 -6.49
N ILE A 117 3.08 9.42 -6.19
CA ILE A 117 2.43 8.21 -5.70
C ILE A 117 1.94 8.41 -4.25
N MET A 118 2.76 9.05 -3.42
CA MET A 118 2.36 9.40 -2.05
C MET A 118 1.19 10.40 -2.03
N ALA A 119 1.19 11.40 -2.91
CA ALA A 119 0.10 12.35 -3.05
C ALA A 119 -1.20 11.64 -3.47
N SER A 120 -1.13 10.75 -4.47
CA SER A 120 -2.24 9.88 -4.87
C SER A 120 -2.79 9.09 -3.67
N PHE A 121 -1.93 8.39 -2.92
CA PHE A 121 -2.35 7.60 -1.75
C PHE A 121 -3.07 8.42 -0.67
N LEU A 122 -2.63 9.66 -0.43
CA LEU A 122 -3.19 10.55 0.59
C LEU A 122 -4.38 11.39 0.08
N GLY A 123 -4.67 11.32 -1.23
CA GLY A 123 -5.68 12.15 -1.88
C GLY A 123 -5.31 13.64 -1.90
N PHE A 124 -4.02 13.93 -2.11
CA PHE A 124 -3.47 15.26 -2.36
C PHE A 124 -3.08 15.46 -3.82
N THR A 125 -2.95 16.72 -4.24
CA THR A 125 -2.20 17.03 -5.46
C THR A 125 -0.69 16.92 -5.19
N PRO A 126 0.13 16.57 -6.20
CA PRO A 126 1.59 16.52 -6.04
C PRO A 126 2.19 17.86 -5.56
N GLU A 127 1.64 18.99 -6.02
CA GLU A 127 2.08 20.35 -5.68
C GLU A 127 1.80 20.65 -4.20
N TYR A 128 0.61 20.28 -3.73
CA TYR A 128 0.23 20.47 -2.33
C TYR A 128 1.16 19.71 -1.38
N LEU A 129 1.40 18.43 -1.70
CA LEU A 129 2.31 17.59 -0.90
C LEU A 129 3.75 18.14 -0.94
N SER A 130 4.18 18.72 -2.06
CA SER A 130 5.48 19.41 -2.18
C SER A 130 5.59 20.56 -1.17
N GLY A 131 4.55 21.40 -1.10
CA GLY A 131 4.48 22.52 -0.18
C GLY A 131 4.52 22.09 1.29
N LEU A 132 3.81 21.01 1.64
CA LEU A 132 3.83 20.43 2.99
C LEU A 132 5.23 19.98 3.41
N ARG A 133 5.98 19.32 2.50
CA ARG A 133 7.36 18.89 2.77
C ARG A 133 8.30 20.09 2.97
N GLY A 134 8.15 21.14 2.16
CA GLY A 134 8.98 22.35 2.24
C GLY A 134 8.82 23.12 3.56
N LYS A 135 7.62 23.13 4.15
CA LYS A 135 7.37 23.79 5.44
C LYS A 135 8.12 23.12 6.61
N ARG A 136 8.32 21.80 6.56
CA ARG A 136 9.01 21.03 7.61
C ARG A 136 10.52 21.33 7.70
N GLY A 137 11.16 21.74 6.59
CA GLY A 137 12.57 22.15 6.58
C GLY A 137 12.87 23.46 7.31
N LYS A 138 11.86 24.27 7.64
CA LYS A 138 12.03 25.55 8.36
C LYS A 138 11.62 25.50 9.85
N GLY A 139 11.09 24.37 10.34
CA GLY A 139 10.53 24.23 11.69
C GLY A 139 11.41 23.54 12.73
N GLY A 140 12.57 22.99 12.35
CA GLY A 140 13.43 22.16 13.23
C GLY A 140 14.39 22.91 14.16
N LYS A 141 14.27 24.24 14.31
CA LYS A 141 15.04 25.03 15.29
C LYS A 141 14.10 25.89 16.14
N LYS A 142 13.39 25.26 17.08
CA LYS A 142 12.91 25.92 18.31
C LYS A 142 12.66 24.82 19.36
N GLY A 143 13.38 24.91 20.48
CA GLY A 143 13.27 24.04 21.64
C GLY A 143 14.61 23.49 22.05
#